data_AF-A0A376BSL9-F1
#
_entry.id   AF-A0A376BSL9-F1
#
_cell.length_a   1.000
_cell.length_b   1.000
_cell.length_c   1.000
_cell.angle_alpha   90.00
_cell.angle_beta   90.00
_cell.angle_gamma   90.00
#
_symmetry.space_group_name_H-M   'P 1'
#
loop_
_entity.id
_entity.type
_entity.pdbx_description
1 polymer ?
#
loop_
_entity_poly.entity_id
_entity_poly.type
_entity_poly.pdbx_seq_one_letter_code
_entity_poly.pdbx_strand_id
1 'polypeptide(L)'
;MFTFQAPPYLFHNDLDISDAQVSQFTPIYYSKRFSAIRDSEQNPLHYENRVVLEAGDIVLHLVAEQGRVARVEIARVWDTLYYEDGSPIGAVLVSPEEDQLNNYYIFTKIDATGEEKSYFCNCNTLDQKQIHRHTELLSRKHTVGKIWLPEKDSTQPSQLSNTTPYPNQISDEYLHHAVVHYARQGNPACLFAAAFWFREQGKTQQAIHGLQKAAEKHFPFAWLELGFEYHEDGILGSHPDKAVTCFRQAAYGGLPLANYQLALAHIDGIGTEQSDTLALSHMQKAKDGGILAANLALALYYRNGSFNHLRPPSSPYRTLTPHEVDYNQAAQLFFQAASAPWYNAPIAAYYLAECYRTGSGVLMDKEYARELYRQAATTGNLLHEEIQTAAYYNGDVERLTQIAEDEPFAAYLVGRMYWFGEFAPKNYEIAKRYLKIAANSGHSCAEEASQLLQNSRDHWRI
;
A
#
# COMPACT_ATOMS: atom_id res chain seq x y z
N MET A 1 23.62 -7.72 50.12
CA MET A 1 22.44 -7.24 49.38
C MET A 1 22.76 -5.85 48.86
N PHE A 2 23.30 -5.75 47.64
CA PHE A 2 23.38 -4.48 46.93
C PHE A 2 22.25 -4.49 45.91
N THR A 3 21.13 -3.87 46.27
CA THR A 3 20.01 -3.60 45.37
C THR A 3 20.48 -2.54 44.36
N PHE A 4 20.73 -2.97 43.13
CA PHE A 4 20.94 -2.06 42.01
C PHE A 4 19.58 -1.43 41.68
N GLN A 5 19.34 -0.22 42.17
CA GLN A 5 18.23 0.61 41.72
C GLN A 5 18.61 1.16 40.35
N ALA A 6 17.88 0.76 39.30
CA ALA A 6 17.96 1.44 38.02
C ALA A 6 17.65 2.93 38.25
N PRO A 7 18.38 3.87 37.59
CA PRO A 7 18.11 5.28 37.74
C PRO A 7 16.64 5.57 37.36
N PRO A 8 15.96 6.48 38.06
CA PRO A 8 14.62 6.88 37.68
C PRO A 8 14.70 7.50 36.28
N TYR A 9 14.05 6.86 35.31
CA TYR A 9 13.80 7.47 34.00
C TYR A 9 12.88 8.66 34.25
N LEU A 10 13.50 9.82 34.47
CA LEU A 10 12.80 11.08 34.66
C LEU A 10 12.11 11.43 33.34
N PHE A 11 10.79 11.50 33.41
CA PHE A 11 9.92 12.09 32.40
C PHE A 11 10.47 13.45 31.95
N HIS A 12 11.01 13.50 30.73
CA HIS A 12 10.94 14.72 29.93
C HIS A 12 9.89 14.48 28.86
N ASN A 13 8.68 15.04 29.09
CA ASN A 13 7.57 15.10 28.12
C ASN A 13 7.90 15.90 26.85
N ASP A 14 9.13 16.38 26.74
CA ASP A 14 9.66 17.07 25.59
C ASP A 14 10.74 16.16 24.98
N LEU A 15 10.33 15.31 24.04
CA LEU A 15 11.27 14.89 23.02
C LEU A 15 11.70 16.18 22.30
N ASP A 16 12.84 16.74 22.70
CA ASP A 16 13.47 17.80 21.94
C ASP A 16 14.47 17.16 20.97
N ILE A 17 14.02 17.01 19.71
CA ILE A 17 14.86 16.58 18.59
C ILE A 17 15.55 17.77 17.91
N SER A 18 15.38 19.01 18.42
CA SER A 18 16.02 20.19 17.86
C SER A 18 17.55 20.09 17.90
N ASP A 19 18.10 19.41 18.92
CA ASP A 19 19.54 19.20 19.13
C ASP A 19 20.19 18.08 18.28
N ALA A 20 19.42 17.29 17.53
CA ALA A 20 20.00 16.23 16.68
C ALA A 20 20.89 16.85 15.59
N GLN A 21 22.20 16.57 15.64
CA GLN A 21 23.22 17.12 14.73
C GLN A 21 23.42 16.23 13.49
N VAL A 22 23.76 16.86 12.37
CA VAL A 22 23.97 16.21 11.07
C VAL A 22 25.33 15.49 11.07
N SER A 23 25.38 14.20 11.44
CA SER A 23 26.60 13.37 11.29
C SER A 23 26.72 12.79 9.87
N GLN A 24 27.91 12.88 9.25
CA GLN A 24 28.14 12.29 7.92
C GLN A 24 28.00 10.77 7.99
N PHE A 25 26.94 10.21 7.43
CA PHE A 25 26.82 8.77 7.24
C PHE A 25 25.99 8.44 6.01
N THR A 26 26.45 7.43 5.28
CA THR A 26 25.88 6.94 4.03
C THR A 26 24.65 6.08 4.31
N PRO A 27 23.49 6.39 3.71
CA PRO A 27 22.33 5.53 3.82
C PRO A 27 22.42 4.36 2.85
N ILE A 28 21.98 3.17 3.29
CA ILE A 28 21.86 1.97 2.47
C ILE A 28 20.37 1.70 2.22
N TYR A 29 19.95 1.67 0.96
CA TYR A 29 18.59 1.32 0.54
C TYR A 29 18.62 0.00 -0.24
N TYR A 30 17.83 -0.98 0.21
CA TYR A 30 17.59 -2.19 -0.56
C TYR A 30 16.37 -2.00 -1.44
N SER A 31 16.56 -2.16 -2.75
CA SER A 31 15.46 -2.34 -3.69
C SER A 31 15.63 -3.68 -4.40
N LYS A 32 14.57 -4.51 -4.28
CA LYS A 32 14.07 -5.69 -5.02
C LYS A 32 14.91 -6.46 -6.06
N ARG A 33 16.25 -6.37 -6.15
CA ARG A 33 17.02 -7.11 -7.16
C ARG A 33 18.32 -7.70 -6.62
N PHE A 34 18.27 -9.02 -6.33
CA PHE A 34 19.40 -9.96 -6.20
C PHE A 34 20.38 -9.62 -5.05
N SER A 35 21.04 -10.50 -4.30
CA SER A 35 21.43 -11.92 -4.41
C SER A 35 22.13 -12.33 -3.09
N ALA A 36 22.10 -13.64 -2.76
CA ALA A 36 23.10 -14.41 -1.98
C ALA A 36 23.57 -13.84 -0.63
N ILE A 37 23.04 -14.30 0.52
CA ILE A 37 23.57 -15.43 1.31
C ILE A 37 25.11 -15.45 1.36
N ARG A 38 25.67 -14.97 2.49
CA ARG A 38 27.10 -14.84 2.87
C ARG A 38 27.78 -13.54 2.45
N ASP A 39 27.47 -12.45 3.16
CA ASP A 39 28.46 -11.51 3.71
C ASP A 39 27.74 -10.38 4.49
N SER A 40 28.41 -9.84 5.52
CA SER A 40 28.03 -8.68 6.37
C SER A 40 27.27 -9.02 7.66
N GLU A 41 27.63 -8.60 8.89
CA GLU A 41 28.27 -7.39 9.46
C GLU A 41 27.61 -6.04 9.13
N GLN A 42 26.68 -5.93 8.16
CA GLN A 42 26.22 -4.62 7.69
C GLN A 42 24.75 -4.43 7.28
N ASN A 43 23.77 -5.37 7.38
CA ASN A 43 22.33 -4.98 7.30
C ASN A 43 21.27 -6.10 7.47
N PRO A 44 20.03 -5.74 7.88
CA PRO A 44 18.93 -6.63 8.31
C PRO A 44 17.91 -7.06 7.24
N LEU A 45 17.00 -7.94 7.67
CA LEU A 45 16.00 -8.76 6.95
C LEU A 45 14.86 -7.97 6.28
N HIS A 46 14.37 -8.38 5.10
CA HIS A 46 13.25 -7.71 4.40
C HIS A 46 12.07 -8.66 4.14
N TYR A 47 10.84 -8.19 4.40
CA TYR A 47 9.56 -8.92 4.16
C TYR A 47 8.61 -8.11 3.26
N GLU A 48 7.71 -8.77 2.52
CA GLU A 48 6.70 -8.11 1.69
C GLU A 48 5.85 -7.12 2.51
N ASN A 49 5.80 -5.86 2.07
CA ASN A 49 5.12 -4.71 2.71
C ASN A 49 5.71 -4.22 4.05
N ARG A 50 6.93 -4.67 4.40
CA ARG A 50 7.51 -4.47 5.72
C ARG A 50 9.00 -4.17 5.61
N VAL A 51 9.41 -2.99 6.07
CA VAL A 51 10.84 -2.61 6.08
C VAL A 51 11.38 -2.72 7.49
N VAL A 52 12.33 -3.62 7.69
CA VAL A 52 13.05 -3.79 8.95
C VAL A 52 14.34 -3.00 8.87
N LEU A 53 14.60 -2.15 9.86
CA LEU A 53 15.78 -1.29 9.92
C LEU A 53 16.45 -1.50 11.28
N GLU A 54 17.75 -1.76 11.27
CA GLU A 54 18.52 -2.01 12.48
C GLU A 54 19.32 -0.76 12.84
N ALA A 55 19.29 -0.40 14.12
CA ALA A 55 20.05 0.70 14.71
C ALA A 55 20.66 0.19 16.02
N GLY A 56 21.86 -0.37 15.92
CA GLY A 56 22.51 -1.03 17.05
C GLY A 56 21.69 -2.22 17.54
N ASP A 57 21.19 -2.16 18.76
CA ASP A 57 20.35 -3.20 19.34
C ASP A 57 18.85 -3.03 19.08
N ILE A 58 18.43 -1.99 18.34
CA ILE A 58 17.02 -1.76 18.01
C ILE A 58 16.72 -2.20 16.58
N VAL A 59 15.53 -2.76 16.42
CA VAL A 59 14.91 -3.05 15.14
C VAL A 59 13.63 -2.24 15.00
N LEU A 60 13.58 -1.38 13.98
CA LEU A 60 12.38 -0.65 13.57
C LEU A 60 11.68 -1.43 12.47
N HIS A 61 10.38 -1.59 12.59
CA HIS A 61 9.53 -2.27 11.62
C HIS A 61 8.51 -1.28 11.07
N LEU A 62 8.73 -0.85 9.83
CA LEU A 62 7.84 0.06 9.12
C LEU A 62 6.74 -0.78 8.46
N VAL A 63 5.53 -0.68 8.98
CA VAL A 63 4.36 -1.35 8.40
C VAL A 63 3.74 -0.42 7.39
N ALA A 64 3.83 -0.79 6.12
CA ALA A 64 3.28 -0.01 5.02
C ALA A 64 1.94 -0.56 4.55
N GLU A 65 0.98 0.34 4.36
CA GLU A 65 -0.30 0.06 3.71
C GLU A 65 -0.29 0.75 2.35
N GLN A 66 -0.47 -0.03 1.28
CA GLN A 66 -0.43 0.47 -0.11
C GLN A 66 0.85 1.27 -0.46
N GLY A 67 1.97 0.96 0.19
CA GLY A 67 3.27 1.58 -0.05
C GLY A 67 3.57 2.85 0.76
N ARG A 68 2.66 3.29 1.65
CA ARG A 68 2.89 4.37 2.62
C ARG A 68 2.99 3.79 4.03
N VAL A 69 3.92 4.28 4.85
CA VAL A 69 4.08 3.81 6.23
C VAL A 69 2.88 4.27 7.06
N ALA A 70 2.15 3.32 7.63
CA ALA A 70 0.99 3.59 8.48
C ALA A 70 1.37 3.56 9.97
N ARG A 71 2.31 2.68 10.36
CA ARG A 71 2.81 2.57 11.73
C ARG A 71 4.27 2.14 11.77
N VAL A 72 4.94 2.46 12.87
CA VAL A 72 6.30 2.03 13.17
C VAL A 72 6.30 1.18 14.44
N GLU A 73 6.60 -0.09 14.30
CA GLU A 73 6.77 -1.02 15.41
C GLU A 73 8.24 -1.12 15.81
N ILE A 74 8.53 -1.46 17.06
CA ILE A 74 9.89 -1.56 17.58
C ILE A 74 10.10 -2.89 18.27
N ALA A 75 11.25 -3.48 17.98
CA ALA A 75 11.80 -4.59 18.72
C ALA A 75 13.25 -4.30 19.10
N ARG A 76 13.80 -5.11 19.99
CA ARG A 76 15.21 -5.10 20.34
C ARG A 76 15.85 -6.44 20.00
N VAL A 77 17.08 -6.44 19.49
CA VAL A 77 17.92 -7.63 19.39
C VAL A 77 18.36 -8.05 20.80
N TRP A 78 17.86 -9.19 21.25
CA TRP A 78 18.19 -9.78 22.56
C TRP A 78 19.32 -10.80 22.49
N ASP A 79 19.43 -11.53 21.38
CA ASP A 79 20.49 -12.51 21.17
C ASP A 79 20.73 -12.72 19.68
N THR A 80 21.93 -13.17 19.33
CA THR A 80 22.27 -13.59 17.96
C THR A 80 22.62 -15.07 17.99
N LEU A 81 21.96 -15.83 17.13
CA LEU A 81 22.20 -17.26 16.97
C LEU A 81 23.35 -17.45 16.00
N TYR A 82 24.27 -18.37 16.30
CA TYR A 82 25.42 -18.69 15.48
C TYR A 82 25.48 -20.19 15.16
N TYR A 83 26.04 -20.52 14.00
CA TYR A 83 26.47 -21.87 13.67
C TYR A 83 27.70 -22.23 14.53
N GLU A 84 28.02 -23.52 14.65
CA GLU A 84 29.24 -23.97 15.34
C GLU A 84 30.53 -23.41 14.73
N ASP A 85 30.50 -23.04 13.43
CA ASP A 85 31.60 -22.39 12.74
C ASP A 85 31.72 -20.88 13.04
N GLY A 86 30.84 -20.34 13.89
CA GLY A 86 30.80 -18.94 14.29
C GLY A 86 30.05 -18.01 13.34
N SER A 87 29.42 -18.51 12.28
CA SER A 87 28.64 -17.70 11.34
C SER A 87 27.24 -17.38 11.90
N PRO A 88 26.73 -16.13 11.80
CA PRO A 88 25.41 -15.79 12.32
C PRO A 88 24.27 -16.45 11.51
N ILE A 89 23.25 -16.92 12.22
CA ILE A 89 22.05 -17.58 11.70
C ILE A 89 20.83 -16.66 11.78
N GLY A 90 20.75 -15.82 12.81
CA GLY A 90 19.61 -14.92 13.00
C GLY A 90 19.61 -14.23 14.36
N ALA A 91 18.62 -13.36 14.58
CA ALA A 91 18.47 -12.57 15.79
C ALA A 91 17.19 -12.95 16.56
N VAL A 92 17.30 -13.03 17.88
CA VAL A 92 16.16 -13.13 18.79
C VAL A 92 15.67 -11.71 19.08
N LEU A 93 14.44 -11.41 18.70
CA LEU A 93 13.84 -10.09 18.94
C LEU A 93 12.93 -10.11 20.16
N VAL A 94 12.94 -9.03 20.93
CA VAL A 94 12.04 -8.83 22.07
C VAL A 94 11.27 -7.52 21.90
N SER A 95 9.96 -7.61 22.12
CA SER A 95 9.04 -6.47 22.23
C SER A 95 8.19 -6.58 23.51
N PRO A 96 7.73 -5.45 24.06
CA PRO A 96 6.81 -5.41 25.20
C PRO A 96 5.48 -6.12 24.94
N GLU A 97 4.90 -6.01 23.74
CA GLU A 97 3.61 -6.61 23.40
C GLU A 97 3.76 -8.02 22.79
N GLU A 98 3.05 -9.01 23.37
CA GLU A 98 3.18 -10.42 22.98
C GLU A 98 2.70 -10.71 21.55
N ASP A 99 1.86 -9.87 20.92
CA ASP A 99 1.18 -10.19 19.65
C ASP A 99 1.58 -9.36 18.42
N GLN A 100 2.28 -8.22 18.57
CA GLN A 100 2.58 -7.35 17.42
C GLN A 100 3.60 -7.96 16.44
N LEU A 101 4.58 -8.69 17.00
CA LEU A 101 5.64 -9.35 16.25
C LEU A 101 5.31 -10.81 15.90
N ASN A 102 4.16 -11.37 16.30
CA ASN A 102 3.90 -12.82 16.14
C ASN A 102 3.51 -13.27 14.71
N ASN A 103 3.49 -12.35 13.74
CA ASN A 103 2.96 -12.58 12.38
C ASN A 103 4.03 -12.57 11.28
N TYR A 104 5.25 -13.04 11.55
CA TYR A 104 6.28 -13.20 10.52
C TYR A 104 6.10 -14.52 9.77
N TYR A 105 5.51 -14.42 8.59
CA TYR A 105 5.35 -15.53 7.68
C TYR A 105 5.51 -14.95 6.28
N ILE A 106 6.55 -15.40 5.56
CA ILE A 106 6.76 -15.39 4.09
C ILE A 106 8.18 -14.95 3.74
N PHE A 107 8.96 -15.86 3.16
CA PHE A 107 10.16 -15.48 2.42
C PHE A 107 10.22 -16.20 1.08
N THR A 108 10.90 -15.56 0.13
CA THR A 108 11.00 -15.99 -1.26
C THR A 108 12.46 -16.24 -1.63
N LYS A 109 12.76 -17.37 -2.29
CA LYS A 109 14.12 -17.69 -2.75
C LYS A 109 14.17 -17.82 -4.26
N ILE A 110 15.17 -17.19 -4.88
CA ILE A 110 15.52 -17.37 -6.30
C ILE A 110 16.68 -18.37 -6.40
N ASP A 111 16.54 -19.40 -7.24
CA ASP A 111 17.59 -20.39 -7.45
C ASP A 111 18.60 -19.99 -8.55
N ALA A 112 19.62 -20.82 -8.76
CA ALA A 112 20.72 -20.54 -9.71
C ALA A 112 20.28 -20.45 -11.19
N THR A 113 19.03 -20.79 -11.50
CA THR A 113 18.44 -20.66 -12.85
C THR A 113 17.55 -19.42 -13.00
N GLY A 114 17.31 -18.68 -11.91
CA GLY A 114 16.51 -17.45 -11.90
C GLY A 114 15.04 -17.62 -11.51
N GLU A 115 14.62 -18.81 -11.06
CA GLU A 115 13.23 -19.08 -10.68
C GLU A 115 12.95 -18.79 -9.20
N GLU A 116 11.89 -18.03 -8.90
CA GLU A 116 11.52 -17.49 -7.57
C GLU A 116 10.44 -18.36 -6.87
N LYS A 117 10.59 -18.68 -5.57
CA LYS A 117 9.63 -19.51 -4.77
C LYS A 117 9.37 -19.02 -3.35
N SER A 118 8.09 -18.87 -2.96
CA SER A 118 7.59 -18.34 -1.67
C SER A 118 7.09 -19.42 -0.70
N TYR A 119 7.12 -19.15 0.62
CA TYR A 119 6.73 -20.11 1.69
C TYR A 119 5.79 -19.50 2.76
N PHE A 120 4.95 -20.33 3.43
CA PHE A 120 3.87 -19.90 4.36
C PHE A 120 3.65 -20.88 5.53
N CYS A 121 2.97 -20.43 6.61
CA CYS A 121 2.43 -21.28 7.68
C CYS A 121 0.89 -21.29 7.70
N ASN A 122 0.30 -22.39 8.21
CA ASN A 122 -1.13 -22.69 8.51
C ASN A 122 -2.00 -23.56 7.58
N CYS A 123 -1.48 -24.54 6.81
CA CYS A 123 -2.28 -25.71 6.36
C CYS A 123 -1.39 -26.95 6.04
N ASN A 124 -1.67 -28.08 6.70
CA ASN A 124 -1.23 -29.49 6.53
C ASN A 124 0.01 -29.87 5.66
N THR A 125 1.03 -30.38 6.39
CA THR A 125 2.05 -31.43 6.11
C THR A 125 2.64 -31.63 4.71
N LEU A 126 3.98 -31.47 4.59
CA LEU A 126 4.80 -32.03 3.49
C LEU A 126 6.23 -32.45 3.98
N ASP A 127 6.85 -33.36 3.22
CA ASP A 127 7.83 -34.42 3.57
C ASP A 127 9.29 -33.99 3.89
N GLN A 128 10.05 -34.82 4.64
CA GLN A 128 11.34 -34.56 5.30
C GLN A 128 12.53 -34.14 4.40
N LYS A 129 12.50 -34.37 3.07
CA LYS A 129 13.48 -33.76 2.12
C LYS A 129 13.19 -32.29 1.80
N GLN A 130 12.00 -31.82 2.18
CA GLN A 130 11.49 -30.46 2.00
C GLN A 130 11.72 -29.59 3.25
N ILE A 131 12.34 -30.14 4.32
CA ILE A 131 12.60 -29.44 5.59
C ILE A 131 13.96 -28.71 5.60
N HIS A 132 14.96 -29.15 4.83
CA HIS A 132 16.32 -28.58 4.86
C HIS A 132 16.45 -27.17 4.22
N ARG A 133 15.33 -26.51 3.88
CA ARG A 133 15.27 -25.20 3.20
C ARG A 133 14.55 -24.11 4.02
N HIS A 134 14.22 -24.35 5.28
CA HIS A 134 13.46 -23.39 6.10
C HIS A 134 14.13 -23.09 7.44
N THR A 135 14.51 -21.83 7.64
CA THR A 135 14.80 -21.28 8.96
C THR A 135 14.28 -19.86 9.01
N GLU A 136 13.25 -19.64 9.82
CA GLU A 136 12.93 -18.37 10.47
C GLU A 136 11.98 -18.69 11.63
N LEU A 137 12.44 -18.50 12.87
CA LEU A 137 11.67 -18.71 14.09
C LEU A 137 12.03 -17.62 15.09
N LEU A 138 11.05 -16.79 15.44
CA LEU A 138 11.12 -15.84 16.54
C LEU A 138 10.51 -16.48 17.79
N SER A 139 11.27 -16.50 18.89
CA SER A 139 10.87 -17.18 20.14
C SER A 139 10.08 -16.26 21.09
N ARG A 140 9.07 -16.83 21.76
CA ARG A 140 8.23 -16.17 22.78
C ARG A 140 8.94 -15.94 24.11
N LYS A 141 8.52 -14.87 24.80
CA LYS A 141 9.05 -14.27 26.04
C LYS A 141 9.31 -15.22 27.24
N HIS A 142 8.78 -16.45 27.24
CA HIS A 142 8.90 -17.37 28.39
C HIS A 142 9.05 -18.86 28.06
N THR A 143 9.34 -19.21 26.80
CA THR A 143 9.65 -20.58 26.42
C THR A 143 10.92 -20.54 25.60
N VAL A 144 12.00 -21.16 26.11
CA VAL A 144 13.05 -21.64 25.22
C VAL A 144 12.33 -22.57 24.25
N GLY A 145 12.01 -22.06 23.06
CA GLY A 145 11.34 -22.86 22.05
C GLY A 145 12.15 -24.13 21.91
N LYS A 146 11.52 -25.30 22.07
CA LYS A 146 12.21 -26.56 21.79
C LYS A 146 12.66 -26.46 20.34
N ILE A 147 13.96 -26.28 20.17
CA ILE A 147 14.67 -26.23 18.90
C ILE A 147 14.30 -27.51 18.17
N TRP A 148 13.48 -27.41 17.14
CA TRP A 148 13.18 -28.55 16.29
C TRP A 148 14.09 -28.47 15.07
N LEU A 149 15.34 -28.89 15.27
CA LEU A 149 16.28 -29.14 14.19
C LEU A 149 16.51 -30.66 14.14
N PRO A 150 16.17 -31.35 13.03
CA PRO A 150 16.68 -32.68 12.82
C PRO A 150 18.16 -32.57 12.42
N GLU A 151 19.01 -33.06 13.33
CA GLU A 151 20.39 -33.48 13.10
C GLU A 151 21.38 -32.41 12.62
N LYS A 152 21.83 -31.57 13.57
CA LYS A 152 23.26 -31.45 13.92
C LYS A 152 23.42 -30.65 15.20
N ASP A 153 24.48 -31.01 15.93
CA ASP A 153 24.67 -30.81 17.35
C ASP A 153 24.66 -29.35 17.85
N SER A 154 24.48 -29.25 19.17
CA SER A 154 24.24 -28.10 20.05
C SER A 154 24.58 -26.69 19.55
N THR A 155 23.58 -25.80 19.61
CA THR A 155 23.74 -24.33 19.55
C THR A 155 24.01 -23.76 20.95
N GLN A 156 25.08 -22.96 21.12
CA GLN A 156 25.24 -22.12 22.31
C GLN A 156 24.99 -20.65 21.95
N PRO A 157 23.95 -20.00 22.51
CA PRO A 157 23.76 -18.56 22.37
C PRO A 157 24.90 -17.79 23.06
N SER A 158 25.40 -16.75 22.41
CA SER A 158 26.39 -15.85 23.01
C SER A 158 25.67 -14.74 23.78
N GLN A 159 25.78 -14.72 25.11
CA GLN A 159 25.14 -13.68 25.92
C GLN A 159 25.60 -12.28 25.52
N LEU A 160 24.64 -11.40 25.20
CA LEU A 160 24.85 -9.96 25.15
C LEU A 160 25.36 -9.45 26.51
N SER A 161 26.20 -8.41 26.48
CA SER A 161 26.93 -7.92 27.65
C SER A 161 26.02 -7.64 28.86
N ASN A 162 26.53 -7.92 30.07
CA ASN A 162 25.81 -7.86 31.36
C ASN A 162 25.17 -6.51 31.76
N THR A 163 25.17 -5.51 30.89
CA THR A 163 24.54 -4.19 31.11
C THR A 163 23.13 -4.08 30.54
N THR A 164 22.61 -5.11 29.87
CA THR A 164 21.32 -5.06 29.17
C THR A 164 20.15 -5.61 30.02
N PRO A 165 19.00 -4.88 30.10
CA PRO A 165 17.83 -5.33 30.86
C PRO A 165 17.21 -6.59 30.24
N TYR A 166 16.80 -7.54 31.09
CA TYR A 166 16.23 -8.83 30.68
C TYR A 166 14.94 -8.66 29.85
N PRO A 167 14.51 -9.65 29.04
CA PRO A 167 13.34 -9.54 28.16
C PRO A 167 12.04 -9.17 28.88
N ASN A 168 11.89 -9.60 30.13
CA ASN A 168 10.76 -9.29 31.00
C ASN A 168 10.80 -7.86 31.58
N GLN A 169 11.88 -7.11 31.35
CA GLN A 169 12.09 -5.73 31.80
C GLN A 169 12.05 -4.73 30.63
N ILE A 170 11.90 -5.19 29.39
CA ILE A 170 11.77 -4.32 28.21
C ILE A 170 10.32 -3.81 28.16
N SER A 171 10.14 -2.51 28.46
CA SER A 171 8.90 -1.76 28.33
C SER A 171 8.86 -0.93 27.04
N ASP A 172 7.68 -0.44 26.65
CA ASP A 172 7.56 0.53 25.56
C ASP A 172 8.42 1.76 25.82
N GLU A 173 8.40 2.30 27.04
CA GLU A 173 9.20 3.46 27.44
C GLU A 173 10.69 3.26 27.17
N TYR A 174 11.21 2.06 27.47
CA TYR A 174 12.61 1.73 27.19
C TYR A 174 12.93 1.78 25.69
N LEU A 175 12.08 1.17 24.85
CA LEU A 175 12.26 1.16 23.40
C LEU A 175 12.17 2.57 22.81
N HIS A 176 11.23 3.39 23.30
CA HIS A 176 11.13 4.79 22.91
C HIS A 176 12.40 5.56 23.28
N HIS A 177 12.90 5.42 24.51
CA HIS A 177 14.16 6.05 24.92
C HIS A 177 15.34 5.65 24.03
N ALA A 178 15.41 4.38 23.66
CA ALA A 178 16.48 3.86 22.83
C ALA A 178 16.39 4.43 21.40
N VAL A 179 15.19 4.54 20.81
CA VAL A 179 15.01 5.22 19.50
C VAL A 179 15.38 6.69 19.57
N VAL A 180 14.99 7.40 20.63
CA VAL A 180 15.37 8.81 20.82
C VAL A 180 16.87 8.97 20.93
N HIS A 181 17.55 8.04 21.61
CA HIS A 181 19.00 8.02 21.71
C HIS A 181 19.67 7.95 20.34
N TYR A 182 19.28 7.00 19.48
CA TYR A 182 19.82 6.88 18.12
C TYR A 182 19.37 8.03 17.20
N ALA A 183 18.15 8.56 17.38
CA ALA A 183 17.68 9.72 16.64
C ALA A 183 18.55 10.97 16.93
N ARG A 184 18.95 11.19 18.19
CA ARG A 184 19.87 12.27 18.58
C ARG A 184 21.27 12.12 17.98
N GLN A 185 21.70 10.89 17.72
CA GLN A 185 22.95 10.60 17.00
C GLN A 185 22.85 10.80 15.48
N GLY A 186 21.65 11.11 14.98
CA GLY A 186 21.40 11.37 13.56
C GLY A 186 21.00 10.15 12.74
N ASN A 187 20.58 9.04 13.38
CA ASN A 187 20.09 7.88 12.64
C ASN A 187 18.79 8.24 11.87
N PRO A 188 18.77 8.13 10.53
CA PRO A 188 17.63 8.54 9.71
C PRO A 188 16.32 7.80 10.03
N ALA A 189 16.41 6.50 10.27
CA ALA A 189 15.25 5.65 10.54
C ALA A 189 14.66 5.97 11.91
N CYS A 190 15.49 6.20 12.92
CA CYS A 190 15.05 6.60 14.26
C CYS A 190 14.50 8.04 14.28
N LEU A 191 15.07 8.96 13.49
CA LEU A 191 14.51 10.31 13.29
C LEU A 191 13.11 10.24 12.67
N PHE A 192 12.91 9.37 11.69
CA PHE A 192 11.61 9.12 11.07
C PHE A 192 10.61 8.47 12.04
N ALA A 193 11.03 7.46 12.81
CA ALA A 193 10.19 6.83 13.82
C ALA A 193 9.74 7.85 14.89
N ALA A 194 10.66 8.69 15.38
CA ALA A 194 10.34 9.76 16.31
C ALA A 194 9.35 10.77 15.70
N ALA A 195 9.49 11.11 14.42
CA ALA A 195 8.54 11.98 13.72
C ALA A 195 7.11 11.40 13.68
N PHE A 196 6.96 10.08 13.47
CA PHE A 196 5.66 9.41 13.53
C PHE A 196 4.99 9.55 14.90
N TRP A 197 5.74 9.35 15.99
CA TRP A 197 5.19 9.53 17.34
C TRP A 197 4.78 10.97 17.65
N PHE A 198 5.56 11.95 17.20
CA PHE A 198 5.14 13.35 17.34
C PHE A 198 3.84 13.63 16.62
N ARG A 199 3.63 13.03 15.45
CA ARG A 199 2.38 13.15 14.68
C ARG A 199 1.21 12.52 15.45
N GLU A 200 1.39 11.34 16.04
CA GLU A 200 0.38 10.67 16.88
C GLU A 200 0.01 11.50 18.13
N GLN A 201 0.97 12.21 18.70
CA GLN A 201 0.76 13.11 19.83
C GLN A 201 0.17 14.49 19.43
N GLY A 202 -0.10 14.72 18.14
CA GLY A 202 -0.57 16.01 17.63
C GLY A 202 0.48 17.13 17.62
N LYS A 203 1.76 16.80 17.85
CA LYS A 203 2.89 17.74 17.84
C LYS A 203 3.44 17.90 16.42
N THR A 204 2.60 18.33 15.49
CA THR A 204 2.87 18.17 14.05
C THR A 204 4.05 19.01 13.53
N GLN A 205 4.36 20.16 14.15
CA GLN A 205 5.56 20.94 13.81
C GLN A 205 6.86 20.17 14.13
N GLN A 206 6.90 19.47 15.26
CA GLN A 206 8.04 18.64 15.63
C GLN A 206 8.14 17.40 14.72
N ALA A 207 7.00 16.82 14.33
CA ALA A 207 6.98 15.73 13.36
C ALA A 207 7.61 16.15 12.03
N ILE A 208 7.21 17.30 11.48
CA ILE A 208 7.76 17.83 10.22
C ILE A 208 9.26 18.10 10.32
N HIS A 209 9.70 18.70 11.43
CA HIS A 209 11.12 18.92 11.68
C HIS A 209 11.92 17.61 11.71
N GLY A 210 11.37 16.57 12.35
CA GLY A 210 11.96 15.23 12.35
C GLY A 210 12.03 14.60 10.96
N LEU A 211 10.97 14.75 10.14
CA LEU A 211 10.96 14.31 8.75
C LEU A 211 12.00 15.04 7.91
N GLN A 212 12.14 16.37 8.06
CA GLN A 212 13.17 17.16 7.37
C GLN A 212 14.57 16.67 7.71
N LYS A 213 14.87 16.47 9.00
CA LYS A 213 16.18 15.92 9.41
C LYS A 213 16.43 14.51 8.86
N ALA A 214 15.43 13.64 8.86
CA ALA A 214 15.55 12.30 8.27
C ALA A 214 15.75 12.37 6.73
N ALA A 215 15.08 13.29 6.06
CA ALA A 215 15.20 13.52 4.62
C ALA A 215 16.56 14.12 4.23
N GLU A 216 17.12 15.03 5.02
CA GLU A 216 18.51 15.52 4.88
C GLU A 216 19.54 14.39 4.97
N LYS A 217 19.19 13.30 5.66
CA LYS A 217 19.93 12.03 5.71
C LYS A 217 19.54 11.06 4.59
N HIS A 218 18.96 11.58 3.53
CA HIS A 218 18.46 10.89 2.35
C HIS A 218 17.37 9.84 2.59
N PHE A 219 16.73 9.77 3.76
CA PHE A 219 15.74 8.74 4.08
C PHE A 219 14.50 8.80 3.16
N PRO A 220 14.23 7.80 2.31
CA PRO A 220 13.25 7.86 1.23
C PRO A 220 11.83 7.94 1.77
N PHE A 221 11.55 7.27 2.89
CA PHE A 221 10.25 7.34 3.54
C PHE A 221 10.00 8.75 4.10
N ALA A 222 11.03 9.43 4.62
CA ALA A 222 10.89 10.83 5.03
C ALA A 222 10.67 11.75 3.83
N TRP A 223 11.40 11.55 2.72
CA TRP A 223 11.15 12.26 1.48
C TRP A 223 9.73 12.03 0.95
N LEU A 224 9.22 10.81 1.01
CA LEU A 224 7.86 10.48 0.59
C LEU A 224 6.82 11.23 1.44
N GLU A 225 6.97 11.22 2.77
CA GLU A 225 6.07 11.91 3.68
C GLU A 225 6.12 13.45 3.50
N LEU A 226 7.30 14.03 3.32
CA LEU A 226 7.42 15.46 3.00
C LEU A 226 6.80 15.79 1.65
N GLY A 227 6.89 14.88 0.68
CA GLY A 227 6.22 15.01 -0.61
C GLY A 227 4.71 15.12 -0.45
N PHE A 228 4.10 14.29 0.41
CA PHE A 228 2.68 14.38 0.73
C PHE A 228 2.32 15.68 1.45
N GLU A 229 3.13 16.10 2.44
CA GLU A 229 2.90 17.37 3.16
C GLU A 229 2.95 18.61 2.25
N TYR A 230 3.75 18.58 1.18
CA TYR A 230 3.79 19.64 0.16
C TYR A 230 2.76 19.46 -0.95
N HIS A 231 2.22 18.27 -1.15
CA HIS A 231 1.24 18.01 -2.21
C HIS A 231 -0.16 18.42 -1.75
N GLU A 232 -0.52 18.03 -0.55
CA GLU A 232 -1.80 18.34 0.09
C GLU A 232 -1.78 19.74 0.70
N ASP A 233 -2.95 20.26 1.11
CA ASP A 233 -3.05 21.44 1.99
C ASP A 233 -2.62 21.11 3.43
N GLY A 234 -1.48 20.43 3.56
CA GLY A 234 -0.84 20.09 4.82
C GLY A 234 -0.24 21.31 5.52
N ILE A 235 0.50 21.07 6.59
CA ILE A 235 1.02 22.16 7.43
C ILE A 235 2.08 23.00 6.72
N LEU A 236 2.81 22.38 5.79
CA LEU A 236 3.81 23.05 4.97
C LEU A 236 3.21 23.85 3.81
N GLY A 237 1.89 23.73 3.60
CA GLY A 237 1.17 24.34 2.49
C GLY A 237 1.43 23.65 1.15
N SER A 238 0.47 23.79 0.23
CA SER A 238 0.57 23.21 -1.10
C SER A 238 1.68 23.89 -1.93
N HIS A 239 2.70 23.12 -2.25
CA HIS A 239 3.87 23.48 -3.04
C HIS A 239 4.22 22.33 -4.00
N PRO A 240 3.51 22.21 -5.13
CA PRO A 240 3.61 21.03 -6.00
C PRO A 240 5.02 20.81 -6.56
N ASP A 241 5.79 21.86 -6.87
CA ASP A 241 7.19 21.72 -7.32
C ASP A 241 8.09 21.08 -6.25
N LYS A 242 7.87 21.42 -4.97
CA LYS A 242 8.60 20.83 -3.84
C LYS A 242 8.15 19.39 -3.63
N ALA A 243 6.86 19.11 -3.73
CA ALA A 243 6.32 17.76 -3.63
C ALA A 243 6.95 16.82 -4.67
N VAL A 244 6.99 17.24 -5.95
CA VAL A 244 7.64 16.47 -7.03
C VAL A 244 9.12 16.26 -6.74
N THR A 245 9.82 17.27 -6.22
CA THR A 245 11.23 17.13 -5.85
C THR A 245 11.41 16.08 -4.75
N CYS A 246 10.58 16.10 -3.71
CA CYS A 246 10.57 15.10 -2.65
C CYS A 246 10.24 13.69 -3.18
N PHE A 247 9.21 13.54 -4.01
CA PHE A 247 8.89 12.26 -4.64
C PHE A 247 10.01 11.75 -5.54
N ARG A 248 10.75 12.63 -6.23
CA ARG A 248 11.94 12.25 -7.01
C ARG A 248 13.03 11.65 -6.11
N GLN A 249 13.30 12.25 -4.96
CA GLN A 249 14.27 11.72 -3.99
C GLN A 249 13.80 10.37 -3.41
N ALA A 250 12.52 10.26 -3.06
CA ALA A 250 11.94 9.01 -2.57
C ALA A 250 11.98 7.88 -3.63
N ALA A 251 11.71 8.21 -4.89
CA ALA A 251 11.77 7.27 -6.01
C ALA A 251 13.21 6.85 -6.32
N TYR A 252 14.18 7.76 -6.21
CA TYR A 252 15.60 7.44 -6.29
C TYR A 252 16.04 6.47 -5.18
N GLY A 253 15.48 6.65 -3.98
CA GLY A 253 15.60 5.71 -2.86
C GLY A 253 14.86 4.38 -3.03
N GLY A 254 14.25 4.13 -4.18
CA GLY A 254 13.63 2.85 -4.52
C GLY A 254 12.17 2.69 -4.09
N LEU A 255 11.49 3.75 -3.62
CA LEU A 255 10.09 3.64 -3.18
C LEU A 255 9.12 3.56 -4.38
N PRO A 256 8.33 2.48 -4.51
CA PRO A 256 7.37 2.34 -5.61
C PRO A 256 6.25 3.37 -5.57
N LEU A 257 5.75 3.71 -4.38
CA LEU A 257 4.69 4.70 -4.22
C LEU A 257 5.15 6.10 -4.68
N ALA A 258 6.42 6.44 -4.49
CA ALA A 258 6.97 7.69 -5.00
C ALA A 258 6.96 7.74 -6.54
N ASN A 259 7.24 6.62 -7.21
CA ASN A 259 7.09 6.52 -8.66
C ASN A 259 5.63 6.67 -9.11
N TYR A 260 4.68 6.13 -8.35
CA TYR A 260 3.26 6.33 -8.64
C TYR A 260 2.89 7.82 -8.56
N GLN A 261 3.32 8.53 -7.52
CA GLN A 261 3.07 9.98 -7.37
C GLN A 261 3.73 10.81 -8.47
N LEU A 262 4.97 10.49 -8.86
CA LEU A 262 5.62 11.14 -10.00
C LEU A 262 4.88 10.91 -11.32
N ALA A 263 4.31 9.72 -11.52
CA ALA A 263 3.52 9.43 -12.69
C ALA A 263 2.27 10.32 -12.75
N LEU A 264 1.54 10.44 -11.64
CA LEU A 264 0.39 11.35 -11.53
C LEU A 264 0.78 12.81 -11.79
N ALA A 265 1.88 13.28 -11.20
CA ALA A 265 2.39 14.64 -11.43
C ALA A 265 2.69 14.91 -12.91
N HIS A 266 3.29 13.95 -13.62
CA HIS A 266 3.53 14.07 -15.06
C HIS A 266 2.27 13.93 -15.93
N ILE A 267 1.21 13.25 -15.46
CA ILE A 267 -0.07 13.15 -16.19
C ILE A 267 -0.76 14.50 -16.24
N ASP A 268 -0.78 15.23 -15.13
CA ASP A 268 -1.47 16.52 -15.01
C ASP A 268 -0.55 17.73 -15.15
N GLY A 269 0.78 17.54 -15.23
CA GLY A 269 1.75 18.64 -15.27
C GLY A 269 1.75 19.50 -14.00
N ILE A 270 1.38 18.92 -12.86
CA ILE A 270 1.34 19.62 -11.57
C ILE A 270 2.70 19.52 -10.91
N GLY A 271 3.37 20.65 -10.69
CA GLY A 271 4.70 20.70 -10.06
C GLY A 271 5.85 20.23 -10.96
N THR A 272 5.56 19.94 -12.23
CA THR A 272 6.48 19.38 -13.22
C THR A 272 5.92 19.58 -14.63
N GLU A 273 6.72 19.33 -15.65
CA GLU A 273 6.24 19.32 -17.03
C GLU A 273 5.34 18.09 -17.28
N GLN A 274 4.22 18.32 -17.98
CA GLN A 274 3.33 17.25 -18.39
C GLN A 274 4.02 16.35 -19.42
N SER A 275 4.01 15.03 -19.20
CA SER A 275 4.59 14.06 -20.13
C SER A 275 4.02 12.67 -19.91
N ASP A 276 3.17 12.21 -20.82
CA ASP A 276 2.64 10.83 -20.78
C ASP A 276 3.73 9.77 -20.95
N THR A 277 4.83 10.12 -21.62
CA THR A 277 5.99 9.21 -21.77
C THR A 277 6.68 9.01 -20.42
N LEU A 278 6.96 10.09 -19.69
CA LEU A 278 7.56 10.01 -18.35
C LEU A 278 6.58 9.38 -17.37
N ALA A 279 5.29 9.75 -17.42
CA ALA A 279 4.25 9.15 -16.60
C ALA A 279 4.18 7.63 -16.78
N LEU A 280 4.14 7.14 -18.03
CA LEU A 280 4.12 5.72 -18.33
C LEU A 280 5.36 5.01 -17.74
N SER A 281 6.54 5.60 -17.88
CA SER A 281 7.79 5.04 -17.34
C SER A 281 7.77 4.92 -15.81
N HIS A 282 7.26 5.93 -15.11
CA HIS A 282 7.16 5.94 -13.66
C HIS A 282 6.03 5.03 -13.16
N MET A 283 4.90 5.01 -13.87
CA MET A 283 3.78 4.12 -13.57
C MET A 283 4.19 2.65 -13.70
N GLN A 284 4.97 2.30 -14.73
CA GLN A 284 5.53 0.96 -14.91
C GLN A 284 6.51 0.59 -13.78
N LYS A 285 7.35 1.51 -13.31
CA LYS A 285 8.20 1.29 -12.11
C LYS A 285 7.38 1.06 -10.84
N ALA A 286 6.31 1.83 -10.65
CA ALA A 286 5.40 1.65 -9.52
C ALA A 286 4.71 0.28 -9.56
N LYS A 287 4.29 -0.14 -10.75
CA LYS A 287 3.72 -1.45 -11.03
C LYS A 287 4.68 -2.58 -10.66
N ASP A 288 5.92 -2.52 -11.13
CA ASP A 288 6.96 -3.52 -10.87
C ASP A 288 7.34 -3.57 -9.37
N GLY A 289 7.17 -2.44 -8.69
CA GLY A 289 7.28 -2.31 -7.23
C GLY A 289 6.06 -2.79 -6.44
N GLY A 290 4.99 -3.25 -7.09
CA GLY A 290 3.80 -3.85 -6.43
C GLY A 290 2.66 -2.88 -6.12
N ILE A 291 2.66 -1.66 -6.66
CA ILE A 291 1.56 -0.71 -6.45
C ILE A 291 0.35 -1.12 -7.30
N LEU A 292 -0.68 -1.67 -6.67
CA LEU A 292 -1.90 -2.15 -7.35
C LEU A 292 -2.68 -1.02 -8.05
N ALA A 293 -2.63 0.20 -7.52
CA ALA A 293 -3.19 1.37 -8.19
C ALA A 293 -2.52 1.64 -9.55
N ALA A 294 -1.22 1.34 -9.68
CA ALA A 294 -0.50 1.45 -10.94
C ALA A 294 -0.93 0.38 -11.95
N ASN A 295 -1.25 -0.85 -11.51
CA ASN A 295 -1.85 -1.86 -12.39
C ASN A 295 -3.16 -1.36 -13.01
N LEU A 296 -4.07 -0.82 -12.18
CA LEU A 296 -5.35 -0.32 -12.65
C LEU A 296 -5.19 0.86 -13.62
N ALA A 297 -4.33 1.83 -13.28
CA ALA A 297 -4.04 2.99 -14.13
C ALA A 297 -3.44 2.59 -15.48
N LEU A 298 -2.49 1.64 -15.50
CA LEU A 298 -1.91 1.12 -16.74
C LEU A 298 -2.92 0.32 -17.55
N ALA A 299 -3.76 -0.49 -16.90
CA ALA A 299 -4.81 -1.23 -17.59
C ALA A 299 -5.76 -0.30 -18.35
N LEU A 300 -6.20 0.79 -17.69
CA LEU A 300 -7.03 1.82 -18.30
C LEU A 300 -6.28 2.61 -19.38
N TYR A 301 -4.98 2.86 -19.20
CA TYR A 301 -4.15 3.44 -20.25
C TYR A 301 -4.10 2.56 -21.50
N TYR A 302 -3.80 1.27 -21.39
CA TYR A 302 -3.77 0.37 -22.54
C TYR A 302 -5.14 0.14 -23.17
N ARG A 303 -6.22 0.20 -22.38
CA ARG A 303 -7.60 0.10 -22.89
C ARG A 303 -8.04 1.36 -23.65
N ASN A 304 -7.66 2.54 -23.19
CA ASN A 304 -8.17 3.82 -23.71
C ASN A 304 -7.15 4.56 -24.59
N GLY A 305 -5.90 4.11 -24.63
CA GLY A 305 -4.78 4.76 -25.29
C GLY A 305 -4.25 6.02 -24.57
N SER A 306 -4.78 6.39 -23.39
CA SER A 306 -4.35 7.62 -22.70
C SER A 306 -4.68 7.63 -21.21
N PHE A 307 -3.99 8.50 -20.46
CA PHE A 307 -4.28 8.78 -19.06
C PHE A 307 -5.43 9.79 -18.84
N ASN A 308 -6.24 10.08 -19.86
CA ASN A 308 -7.33 11.06 -19.78
C ASN A 308 -8.42 10.74 -18.74
N HIS A 309 -8.45 9.51 -18.25
CA HIS A 309 -9.33 9.04 -17.17
C HIS A 309 -8.83 9.46 -15.78
N LEU A 310 -7.52 9.75 -15.62
CA LEU A 310 -6.94 10.30 -14.39
C LEU A 310 -6.94 11.82 -14.37
N ARG A 311 -7.14 12.44 -15.54
CA ARG A 311 -7.23 13.90 -15.68
C ARG A 311 -8.62 14.40 -15.31
N PRO A 312 -8.75 15.55 -14.64
CA PRO A 312 -10.06 16.17 -14.47
C PRO A 312 -10.64 16.54 -15.84
N PRO A 313 -11.97 16.50 -16.03
CA PRO A 313 -12.59 16.84 -17.33
C PRO A 313 -12.23 18.23 -17.86
N SER A 314 -11.96 19.17 -16.95
CA SER A 314 -11.52 20.55 -17.23
C SER A 314 -10.02 20.68 -17.54
N SER A 315 -9.24 19.60 -17.44
CA SER A 315 -7.80 19.64 -17.68
C SER A 315 -7.52 20.07 -19.13
N PRO A 316 -6.66 21.08 -19.36
CA PRO A 316 -6.26 21.50 -20.70
C PRO A 316 -5.48 20.40 -21.44
N TYR A 317 -5.04 19.38 -20.70
CA TYR A 317 -4.15 18.32 -21.14
C TYR A 317 -4.87 17.09 -21.70
N ARG A 318 -6.20 17.14 -21.90
CA ARG A 318 -6.99 16.02 -22.45
C ARG A 318 -6.89 15.86 -23.98
N THR A 319 -6.25 16.79 -24.69
CA THR A 319 -6.19 16.83 -26.17
C THR A 319 -5.03 16.02 -26.79
N LEU A 320 -4.39 15.14 -26.01
CA LEU A 320 -3.29 14.32 -26.49
C LEU A 320 -3.73 13.23 -27.48
N THR A 321 -2.84 12.90 -28.43
CA THR A 321 -3.03 11.77 -29.35
C THR A 321 -2.95 10.46 -28.56
N PRO A 322 -3.99 9.61 -28.61
CA PRO A 322 -3.96 8.32 -27.91
C PRO A 322 -2.84 7.43 -28.45
N HIS A 323 -2.18 6.73 -27.54
CA HIS A 323 -1.41 5.53 -27.84
C HIS A 323 -2.31 4.43 -28.42
N GLU A 324 -1.73 3.52 -29.19
CA GLU A 324 -2.44 2.36 -29.71
C GLU A 324 -3.00 1.52 -28.55
N VAL A 325 -4.27 1.15 -28.63
CA VAL A 325 -4.93 0.37 -27.59
C VAL A 325 -4.46 -1.08 -27.62
N ASP A 326 -4.13 -1.63 -26.44
CA ASP A 326 -3.77 -3.03 -26.23
C ASP A 326 -4.73 -3.66 -25.21
N TYR A 327 -5.79 -4.27 -25.73
CA TYR A 327 -6.79 -4.91 -24.88
C TYR A 327 -6.26 -6.15 -24.15
N ASN A 328 -5.29 -6.88 -24.72
CA ASN A 328 -4.73 -8.08 -24.09
C ASN A 328 -3.94 -7.68 -22.85
N GLN A 329 -3.06 -6.68 -22.98
CA GLN A 329 -2.29 -6.16 -21.87
C GLN A 329 -3.18 -5.51 -20.81
N ALA A 330 -4.23 -4.78 -21.24
CA ALA A 330 -5.22 -4.21 -20.33
C ALA A 330 -5.90 -5.30 -19.48
N ALA A 331 -6.39 -6.37 -20.11
CA ALA A 331 -7.09 -7.45 -19.40
C ALA A 331 -6.18 -8.18 -18.38
N GLN A 332 -4.91 -8.41 -18.71
CA GLN A 332 -3.93 -8.99 -17.79
C GLN A 332 -3.71 -8.11 -16.55
N LEU A 333 -3.58 -6.79 -16.76
CA LEU A 333 -3.38 -5.84 -15.66
C LEU A 333 -4.64 -5.66 -14.81
N PHE A 334 -5.83 -5.66 -15.41
CA PHE A 334 -7.10 -5.70 -14.65
C PHE A 334 -7.18 -6.95 -13.78
N PHE A 335 -6.78 -8.11 -14.29
CA PHE A 335 -6.73 -9.35 -13.52
C PHE A 335 -5.79 -9.22 -12.31
N GLN A 336 -4.56 -8.72 -12.51
CA GLN A 336 -3.59 -8.50 -11.43
C GLN A 336 -4.09 -7.48 -10.39
N ALA A 337 -4.77 -6.42 -10.83
CA ALA A 337 -5.37 -5.44 -9.94
C ALA A 337 -6.57 -6.01 -9.16
N ALA A 338 -7.38 -6.88 -9.78
CA ALA A 338 -8.55 -7.48 -9.13
C ALA A 338 -8.20 -8.65 -8.18
N SER A 339 -7.03 -9.28 -8.34
CA SER A 339 -6.66 -10.49 -7.59
C SER A 339 -6.29 -10.27 -6.12
N ALA A 340 -6.02 -9.04 -5.71
CA ALA A 340 -5.60 -8.69 -4.35
C ALA A 340 -6.63 -7.82 -3.64
N PRO A 341 -6.76 -7.90 -2.29
CA PRO A 341 -7.67 -7.04 -1.54
C PRO A 341 -7.06 -5.64 -1.35
N TRP A 342 -7.62 -4.64 -2.04
CA TRP A 342 -7.33 -3.22 -1.84
C TRP A 342 -8.54 -2.38 -2.23
N TYR A 343 -8.52 -1.09 -1.91
CA TYR A 343 -9.70 -0.21 -1.99
C TYR A 343 -10.40 -0.23 -3.36
N ASN A 344 -9.65 -0.14 -4.47
CA ASN A 344 -10.22 -0.15 -5.83
C ASN A 344 -10.16 -1.52 -6.51
N ALA A 345 -9.92 -2.62 -5.79
CA ALA A 345 -10.04 -3.98 -6.35
C ALA A 345 -11.42 -4.23 -6.99
N PRO A 346 -12.55 -3.76 -6.41
CA PRO A 346 -13.87 -3.91 -7.03
C PRO A 346 -13.99 -3.17 -8.37
N ILE A 347 -13.34 -2.02 -8.52
CA ILE A 347 -13.31 -1.26 -9.78
C ILE A 347 -12.51 -2.05 -10.84
N ALA A 348 -11.36 -2.62 -10.46
CA ALA A 348 -10.60 -3.50 -11.35
C ALA A 348 -11.41 -4.73 -11.78
N ALA A 349 -12.15 -5.34 -10.84
CA ALA A 349 -13.04 -6.46 -11.14
C ALA A 349 -14.16 -6.08 -12.11
N TYR A 350 -14.74 -4.88 -11.98
CA TYR A 350 -15.70 -4.35 -12.96
C TYR A 350 -15.10 -4.25 -14.37
N TYR A 351 -13.92 -3.66 -14.51
CA TYR A 351 -13.27 -3.55 -15.83
C TYR A 351 -12.88 -4.91 -16.41
N LEU A 352 -12.46 -5.86 -15.56
CA LEU A 352 -12.23 -7.24 -15.97
C LEU A 352 -13.54 -7.90 -16.46
N ALA A 353 -14.66 -7.65 -15.78
CA ALA A 353 -15.97 -8.11 -16.21
C ALA A 353 -16.34 -7.55 -17.59
N GLU A 354 -16.08 -6.26 -17.85
CA GLU A 354 -16.27 -5.64 -19.16
C GLU A 354 -15.42 -6.32 -20.25
N CYS A 355 -14.17 -6.68 -19.95
CA CYS A 355 -13.32 -7.47 -20.85
C CYS A 355 -13.97 -8.80 -21.22
N TYR A 356 -14.42 -9.60 -20.24
CA TYR A 356 -15.09 -10.88 -20.49
C TYR A 356 -16.47 -10.74 -21.14
N ARG A 357 -17.23 -9.68 -20.83
CA ARG A 357 -18.55 -9.42 -21.41
C ARG A 357 -18.46 -9.12 -22.90
N THR A 358 -17.42 -8.39 -23.31
CA THR A 358 -17.22 -7.93 -24.69
C THR A 358 -16.26 -8.79 -25.50
N GLY A 359 -15.42 -9.60 -24.85
CA GLY A 359 -14.31 -10.31 -25.50
C GLY A 359 -13.10 -9.39 -25.79
N SER A 360 -12.95 -8.28 -25.06
CA SER A 360 -11.85 -7.33 -25.26
C SER A 360 -10.58 -7.83 -24.57
N GLY A 361 -9.65 -8.39 -25.35
CA GLY A 361 -8.36 -8.91 -24.86
C GLY A 361 -8.41 -10.29 -24.20
N VAL A 362 -9.61 -10.88 -24.12
CA VAL A 362 -9.89 -12.21 -23.58
C VAL A 362 -11.00 -12.88 -24.39
N LEU A 363 -11.14 -14.20 -24.25
CA LEU A 363 -12.31 -14.87 -24.81
C LEU A 363 -13.57 -14.43 -24.08
N MET A 364 -14.62 -14.14 -24.85
CA MET A 364 -15.89 -13.70 -24.28
C MET A 364 -16.49 -14.78 -23.37
N ASP A 365 -16.79 -14.42 -22.13
CA ASP A 365 -17.47 -15.25 -21.13
C ASP A 365 -18.45 -14.40 -20.32
N LYS A 366 -19.72 -14.48 -20.70
CA LYS A 366 -20.77 -13.66 -20.09
C LYS A 366 -21.15 -14.13 -18.68
N GLU A 367 -21.00 -15.42 -18.38
CA GLU A 367 -21.32 -15.93 -17.04
C GLU A 367 -20.22 -15.56 -16.06
N TYR A 368 -18.95 -15.66 -16.46
CA TYR A 368 -17.86 -15.19 -15.63
C TYR A 368 -17.88 -13.66 -15.44
N ALA A 369 -18.23 -12.90 -16.48
CA ALA A 369 -18.45 -11.45 -16.33
C ALA A 369 -19.53 -11.12 -15.29
N ARG A 370 -20.66 -11.85 -15.27
CA ARG A 370 -21.71 -11.68 -14.25
C ARG A 370 -21.21 -11.94 -12.84
N GLU A 371 -20.40 -12.98 -12.66
CA GLU A 371 -19.80 -13.28 -11.36
C GLU A 371 -18.89 -12.14 -10.87
N LEU A 372 -18.07 -11.59 -11.76
CA LEU A 372 -17.21 -10.45 -11.46
C LEU A 372 -18.02 -9.17 -11.15
N TYR A 373 -19.11 -8.88 -11.89
CA TYR A 373 -20.01 -7.77 -11.54
C TYR A 373 -20.64 -7.95 -10.17
N ARG A 374 -21.07 -9.18 -9.83
CA ARG A 374 -21.62 -9.49 -8.51
C ARG A 374 -20.59 -9.24 -7.41
N GLN A 375 -19.36 -9.71 -7.60
CA GLN A 375 -18.27 -9.46 -6.65
C GLN A 375 -17.97 -7.96 -6.50
N ALA A 376 -17.88 -7.23 -7.62
CA ALA A 376 -17.63 -5.80 -7.62
C ALA A 376 -18.76 -5.02 -6.92
N ALA A 377 -20.02 -5.33 -7.22
CA ALA A 377 -21.18 -4.68 -6.62
C ALA A 377 -21.30 -4.96 -5.11
N THR A 378 -21.00 -6.18 -4.67
CA THR A 378 -21.10 -6.58 -3.25
C THR A 378 -20.01 -5.96 -2.38
N THR A 379 -18.80 -5.86 -2.90
CA THR A 379 -17.63 -5.38 -2.12
C THR A 379 -17.26 -3.93 -2.38
N GLY A 380 -17.70 -3.37 -3.51
CA GLY A 380 -17.37 -2.00 -3.94
C GLY A 380 -18.24 -0.93 -3.27
N ASN A 381 -17.68 0.27 -3.23
CA ASN A 381 -18.39 1.47 -2.80
C ASN A 381 -19.30 1.97 -3.95
N LEU A 382 -20.61 2.03 -3.71
CA LEU A 382 -21.61 2.48 -4.68
C LEU A 382 -21.51 3.96 -5.04
N LEU A 383 -20.63 4.75 -4.40
CA LEU A 383 -20.31 6.10 -4.85
C LEU A 383 -19.52 6.13 -6.17
N HIS A 384 -18.90 5.01 -6.57
CA HIS A 384 -18.22 4.91 -7.87
C HIS A 384 -19.18 4.43 -8.95
N GLU A 385 -19.22 5.13 -10.09
CA GLU A 385 -20.07 4.80 -11.23
C GLU A 385 -19.83 3.40 -11.79
N GLU A 386 -18.59 2.92 -11.77
CA GLU A 386 -18.24 1.55 -12.15
C GLU A 386 -18.97 0.51 -11.29
N ILE A 387 -19.06 0.78 -9.98
CA ILE A 387 -19.73 -0.12 -9.03
C ILE A 387 -21.24 0.00 -9.16
N GLN A 388 -21.78 1.19 -9.43
CA GLN A 388 -23.20 1.37 -9.76
C GLN A 388 -23.57 0.59 -11.03
N THR A 389 -22.70 0.61 -12.04
CA THR A 389 -22.87 -0.15 -13.29
C THR A 389 -22.79 -1.66 -13.05
N ALA A 390 -21.84 -2.11 -12.21
CA ALA A 390 -21.76 -3.50 -11.78
C ALA A 390 -23.04 -3.95 -11.06
N ALA A 391 -23.58 -3.12 -10.17
CA ALA A 391 -24.83 -3.37 -9.47
C ALA A 391 -26.03 -3.46 -10.43
N TYR A 392 -26.08 -2.60 -11.45
CA TYR A 392 -27.08 -2.66 -12.51
C TYR A 392 -27.02 -3.99 -13.29
N TYR A 393 -25.82 -4.42 -13.71
CA TYR A 393 -25.67 -5.71 -14.42
C TYR A 393 -25.90 -6.94 -13.51
N ASN A 394 -25.70 -6.79 -12.21
CA ASN A 394 -26.05 -7.80 -11.21
C ASN A 394 -27.56 -7.81 -10.87
N GLY A 395 -28.33 -6.81 -11.30
CA GLY A 395 -29.75 -6.68 -10.96
C GLY A 395 -30.02 -6.25 -9.52
N ASP A 396 -29.08 -5.57 -8.87
CA ASP A 396 -29.16 -5.11 -7.48
C ASP A 396 -29.97 -3.79 -7.37
N VAL A 397 -31.25 -3.88 -7.74
CA VAL A 397 -32.17 -2.72 -7.80
C VAL A 397 -32.31 -2.04 -6.44
N GLU A 398 -32.38 -2.82 -5.37
CA GLU A 398 -32.61 -2.31 -4.01
C GLU A 398 -31.49 -1.39 -3.55
N ARG A 399 -30.22 -1.84 -3.66
CA ARG A 399 -29.08 -1.01 -3.24
C ARG A 399 -28.87 0.21 -4.12
N LEU A 400 -29.11 0.12 -5.41
CA LEU A 400 -29.09 1.29 -6.29
C LEU A 400 -30.18 2.30 -5.92
N THR A 401 -31.38 1.83 -5.59
CA THR A 401 -32.52 2.69 -5.20
C THR A 401 -32.23 3.46 -3.91
N GLN A 402 -31.47 2.89 -2.97
CA GLN A 402 -31.12 3.54 -1.70
C GLN A 402 -30.29 4.82 -1.89
N ILE A 403 -29.43 4.86 -2.92
CA ILE A 403 -28.56 6.02 -3.19
C ILE A 403 -29.09 6.92 -4.32
N ALA A 404 -30.09 6.46 -5.07
CA ALA A 404 -30.60 7.12 -6.28
C ALA A 404 -31.22 8.51 -6.06
N GLU A 405 -31.52 8.91 -4.83
CA GLU A 405 -31.98 10.29 -4.55
C GLU A 405 -30.82 11.28 -4.51
N ASP A 406 -29.64 10.83 -4.06
CA ASP A 406 -28.45 11.67 -3.87
C ASP A 406 -27.46 11.53 -5.04
N GLU A 407 -27.44 10.37 -5.71
CA GLU A 407 -26.51 10.04 -6.80
C GLU A 407 -27.23 10.02 -8.16
N PRO A 408 -27.01 11.02 -9.04
CA PRO A 408 -27.73 11.13 -10.31
C PRO A 408 -27.53 9.95 -11.27
N PHE A 409 -26.34 9.35 -11.28
CA PHE A 409 -26.06 8.21 -12.15
C PHE A 409 -26.80 6.95 -11.66
N ALA A 410 -26.88 6.71 -10.35
CA ALA A 410 -27.69 5.64 -9.78
C ALA A 410 -29.18 5.86 -10.08
N ALA A 411 -29.66 7.11 -9.97
CA ALA A 411 -31.02 7.49 -10.37
C ALA A 411 -31.30 7.14 -11.84
N TYR A 412 -30.35 7.44 -12.73
CA TYR A 412 -30.47 7.09 -14.14
C TYR A 412 -30.58 5.58 -14.35
N LEU A 413 -29.72 4.78 -13.70
CA LEU A 413 -29.73 3.32 -13.80
C LEU A 413 -31.03 2.71 -13.27
N VAL A 414 -31.49 3.11 -12.08
CA VAL A 414 -32.78 2.67 -11.50
C VAL A 414 -33.93 3.08 -12.40
N GLY A 415 -33.90 4.32 -12.89
CA GLY A 415 -34.85 4.86 -13.85
C GLY A 415 -34.96 3.96 -15.08
N ARG A 416 -33.83 3.56 -15.67
CA ARG A 416 -33.75 2.63 -16.80
C ARG A 416 -34.27 1.24 -16.49
N MET A 417 -33.92 0.68 -15.33
CA MET A 417 -34.40 -0.65 -14.90
C MET A 417 -35.92 -0.71 -14.89
N TYR A 418 -36.58 0.27 -14.25
CA TYR A 418 -38.04 0.37 -14.25
C TYR A 418 -38.61 0.82 -15.60
N TRP A 419 -37.85 1.56 -16.41
CA TRP A 419 -38.29 2.01 -17.74
C TRP A 419 -38.45 0.84 -18.72
N PHE A 420 -37.45 -0.02 -18.78
CA PHE A 420 -37.40 -1.14 -19.72
C PHE A 420 -37.92 -2.46 -19.11
N GLY A 421 -38.06 -2.53 -17.79
CA GLY A 421 -38.41 -3.77 -17.09
C GLY A 421 -37.21 -4.71 -16.95
N GLU A 422 -36.01 -4.16 -16.83
CA GLU A 422 -34.76 -4.91 -16.67
C GLU A 422 -34.54 -5.19 -15.19
N PHE A 423 -34.58 -6.46 -14.79
CA PHE A 423 -34.44 -6.92 -13.39
C PHE A 423 -35.52 -6.42 -12.40
N ALA A 424 -36.36 -5.46 -12.81
CA ALA A 424 -37.50 -4.95 -12.07
C ALA A 424 -38.75 -4.95 -12.97
N PRO A 425 -39.98 -5.04 -12.41
CA PRO A 425 -41.19 -4.92 -13.21
C PRO A 425 -41.29 -3.50 -13.79
N LYS A 426 -41.69 -3.41 -15.07
CA LYS A 426 -41.88 -2.12 -15.75
C LYS A 426 -42.80 -1.21 -14.91
N ASN A 427 -42.32 -0.03 -14.53
CA ASN A 427 -43.10 0.95 -13.77
C ASN A 427 -42.79 2.37 -14.23
N TYR A 428 -43.73 2.97 -14.96
CA TYR A 428 -43.54 4.29 -15.55
C TYR A 428 -43.37 5.40 -14.51
N GLU A 429 -44.14 5.39 -13.42
CA GLU A 429 -44.09 6.47 -12.43
C GLU A 429 -42.77 6.46 -11.66
N ILE A 430 -42.29 5.27 -11.26
CA ILE A 430 -40.99 5.11 -10.60
C ILE A 430 -39.86 5.47 -11.57
N ALA A 431 -39.91 4.96 -12.80
CA ALA A 431 -38.90 5.24 -13.82
C ALA A 431 -38.81 6.74 -14.10
N LYS A 432 -39.95 7.40 -14.31
CA LYS A 432 -40.03 8.84 -14.57
C LYS A 432 -39.52 9.67 -13.41
N ARG A 433 -39.79 9.28 -12.16
CA ARG A 433 -39.25 9.96 -10.97
C ARG A 433 -37.73 9.99 -11.00
N TYR A 434 -37.09 8.82 -11.09
CA TYR A 434 -35.62 8.75 -11.03
C TYR A 434 -34.95 9.32 -12.27
N LEU A 435 -35.52 9.13 -13.47
CA LEU A 435 -35.01 9.77 -14.68
C LEU A 435 -35.08 11.30 -14.61
N LYS A 436 -36.08 11.88 -13.92
CA LYS A 436 -36.12 13.34 -13.69
C LYS A 436 -35.01 13.82 -12.76
N ILE A 437 -34.68 13.06 -11.73
CA ILE A 437 -33.55 13.37 -10.83
C ILE A 437 -32.26 13.42 -11.66
N ALA A 438 -32.01 12.38 -12.46
CA ALA A 438 -30.86 12.34 -13.36
C ALA A 438 -30.86 13.48 -14.39
N ALA A 439 -32.00 13.73 -15.06
CA ALA A 439 -32.14 14.74 -16.11
C ALA A 439 -31.94 16.19 -15.61
N ASN A 440 -32.33 16.46 -14.37
CA ASN A 440 -32.19 17.79 -13.77
C ASN A 440 -30.82 18.01 -13.12
N SER A 441 -29.95 17.00 -13.13
CA SER A 441 -28.60 17.09 -12.57
C SER A 441 -27.61 17.69 -13.58
N GLY A 442 -26.44 18.11 -13.09
CA GLY A 442 -25.30 18.49 -13.93
C GLY A 442 -24.45 17.30 -14.40
N HIS A 443 -24.91 16.06 -14.19
CA HIS A 443 -24.16 14.84 -14.50
C HIS A 443 -24.15 14.55 -16.01
N SER A 444 -23.15 13.80 -16.48
CA SER A 444 -23.02 13.40 -17.89
C SER A 444 -24.22 12.62 -18.43
N CYS A 445 -24.93 11.90 -17.56
CA CYS A 445 -26.12 11.10 -17.92
C CYS A 445 -27.41 11.92 -18.05
N ALA A 446 -27.40 13.22 -17.74
CA ALA A 446 -28.61 14.05 -17.72
C ALA A 446 -29.29 14.17 -19.09
N GLU A 447 -28.49 14.24 -20.16
CA GLU A 447 -28.98 14.31 -21.53
C GLU A 447 -29.69 13.01 -21.94
N GLU A 448 -29.07 11.86 -21.67
CA GLU A 448 -29.65 10.54 -21.95
C GLU A 448 -30.96 10.32 -21.17
N ALA A 449 -30.98 10.71 -19.89
CA ALA A 449 -32.18 10.65 -19.07
C ALA A 449 -33.31 11.55 -19.63
N SER A 450 -32.96 12.76 -20.08
CA SER A 450 -33.91 13.69 -20.72
C SER A 450 -34.46 13.11 -22.02
N GLN A 451 -33.62 12.47 -22.82
CA GLN A 451 -34.02 11.85 -24.08
C GLN A 451 -35.01 10.70 -23.86
N LEU A 452 -34.77 9.85 -22.84
CA LEU A 452 -35.73 8.80 -22.45
C LEU A 452 -37.09 9.39 -22.06
N LEU A 453 -37.09 10.47 -21.27
CA LEU A 453 -38.32 11.14 -20.85
C LEU A 453 -39.09 11.77 -22.02
N GLN A 454 -38.38 12.36 -23.00
CA GLN A 454 -38.99 12.94 -24.20
C GLN A 454 -39.62 11.86 -25.09
N ASN A 455 -38.96 10.71 -25.22
CA ASN A 455 -39.44 9.56 -25.98
C ASN A 455 -40.53 8.74 -25.26
N SER A 456 -41.02 9.22 -24.10
CA SER A 456 -42.05 8.56 -23.29
C SER A 456 -43.29 8.16 -24.08
N ARG A 457 -43.79 9.03 -24.97
CA ARG A 457 -45.02 8.82 -25.75
C ARG A 457 -44.92 7.64 -26.72
N ASP A 458 -43.73 7.38 -27.26
CA ASP A 458 -43.53 6.30 -28.23
C ASP A 458 -43.28 4.94 -27.54
N HIS A 459 -42.64 4.96 -26.37
CA HIS A 459 -42.26 3.74 -25.64
C HIS A 459 -43.29 3.25 -24.62
N TRP A 460 -44.04 4.19 -24.05
CA TRP A 460 -45.15 3.94 -23.14
C TRP A 460 -46.37 4.53 -23.82
N ARG A 461 -47.22 3.68 -24.41
CA ARG A 461 -48.54 4.09 -24.88
C ARG A 461 -49.34 4.56 -23.66
N ILE A 462 -49.23 5.83 -23.33
CA ILE A 462 -49.96 6.52 -22.25
C ILE A 462 -51.35 6.87 -22.75
#